data_AF-A0A959Z2Z6-F1
#
_entry.id   AF-A0A959Z2Z6-F1
#
_cell.length_a   1.000
_cell.length_b   1.000
_cell.length_c   1.000
_cell.angle_alpha   90.00
_cell.angle_beta   90.00
_cell.angle_gamma   90.00
#
_symmetry.space_group_name_H-M   'P 1'
#
loop_
_entity.id
_entity.type
_entity.pdbx_description
1 polymer ?
#
loop_
_entity_poly.entity_id
_entity_poly.type
_entity_poly.pdbx_seq_one_letter_code
_entity_poly.pdbx_strand_id
1 'polypeptide(L)'
;MLVSGMLIAAGLHAQGDPAQGGEYYIHGIFNPTLSEARKVDVRPEPIDTILPERPVSYELLPVRFDPPARVDSIAPARLNIQSALPKLYHGFVKAGFGLYTTPIGELYYDQTRSRKNGYGIHLKHFSSNGGIDDVGPSDYSFNSAEGFYKAFLDDHEVSGTALYDRRRISYYGYPSNDSIQDVLDATDSPDDFRKQIYNDIGFAARVRTLHLDSGRLGYTAGM
;
A
#
# COMPACT_ATOMS: atom_id res chain seq x y z
N MET A 1 -23.81 63.35 53.35
CA MET A 1 -22.54 62.96 53.99
C MET A 1 -21.77 62.12 52.98
N LEU A 2 -20.48 62.43 52.83
CA LEU A 2 -19.42 61.79 52.04
C LEU A 2 -19.72 60.37 51.50
N VAL A 3 -19.50 60.13 50.19
CA VAL A 3 -18.30 59.45 49.62
C VAL A 3 -18.40 57.92 49.80
N SER A 4 -17.94 57.02 48.95
CA SER A 4 -17.24 56.96 47.66
C SER A 4 -16.84 55.48 47.54
N GLY A 5 -16.36 55.06 46.38
CA GLY A 5 -15.18 54.21 46.37
C GLY A 5 -15.34 52.75 45.95
N MET A 6 -15.10 52.54 44.64
CA MET A 6 -14.07 51.67 44.04
C MET A 6 -14.12 50.12 44.12
N LEU A 7 -13.66 49.53 42.99
CA LEU A 7 -12.86 48.28 42.77
C LEU A 7 -13.48 47.06 42.03
N ILE A 8 -12.94 46.80 40.80
CA ILE A 8 -12.24 45.59 40.26
C ILE A 8 -12.92 44.21 39.96
N ALA A 9 -12.70 43.78 38.69
CA ALA A 9 -12.40 42.46 38.04
C ALA A 9 -13.32 41.19 37.98
N ALA A 10 -13.44 40.72 36.71
CA ALA A 10 -13.36 39.35 36.11
C ALA A 10 -14.20 38.14 36.59
N GLY A 11 -14.83 37.43 35.61
CA GLY A 11 -15.28 36.02 35.74
C GLY A 11 -16.32 35.56 34.69
N LEU A 12 -16.15 34.35 34.13
CA LEU A 12 -17.04 33.65 33.19
C LEU A 12 -18.44 33.30 33.78
N HIS A 13 -19.40 33.08 32.87
CA HIS A 13 -20.41 31.99 32.81
C HIS A 13 -21.83 32.42 32.43
N ALA A 14 -22.52 31.46 31.84
CA ALA A 14 -23.76 31.55 31.07
C ALA A 14 -25.04 31.70 31.90
N GLN A 15 -26.15 31.90 31.16
CA GLN A 15 -27.54 31.52 31.46
C GLN A 15 -28.40 32.60 32.14
N GLY A 16 -29.52 32.96 31.49
CA GLY A 16 -30.71 33.50 32.17
C GLY A 16 -31.37 34.75 31.57
N ASP A 17 -32.20 34.53 30.53
CA ASP A 17 -33.59 35.03 30.43
C ASP A 17 -33.87 36.57 30.38
N PRO A 18 -35.13 37.05 30.19
CA PRO A 18 -35.54 37.69 28.93
C PRO A 18 -36.18 39.09 29.15
N ALA A 19 -36.60 39.73 28.05
CA ALA A 19 -37.57 40.83 27.98
C ALA A 19 -37.18 42.25 28.48
N GLN A 20 -37.32 43.23 27.58
CA GLN A 20 -37.80 44.61 27.85
C GLN A 20 -38.54 45.05 26.57
N GLY A 21 -39.78 45.52 26.52
CA GLY A 21 -40.66 46.10 27.52
C GLY A 21 -41.22 47.42 26.94
N GLY A 22 -42.45 47.38 26.38
CA GLY A 22 -43.20 48.57 25.92
C GLY A 22 -44.38 48.30 24.96
N GLU A 23 -45.58 48.02 25.51
CA GLU A 23 -46.91 48.66 25.30
C GLU A 23 -47.30 49.31 23.93
N TYR A 24 -48.50 49.27 23.33
CA TYR A 24 -49.92 48.85 23.53
C TYR A 24 -50.56 48.63 22.11
N TYR A 25 -51.71 47.98 21.88
CA TYR A 25 -53.08 48.55 21.86
C TYR A 25 -54.13 47.46 21.50
N ILE A 26 -55.38 47.74 21.91
CA ILE A 26 -56.51 46.85 22.21
C ILE A 26 -57.14 46.13 21.00
N HIS A 27 -57.57 44.89 21.24
CA HIS A 27 -58.22 43.97 20.29
C HIS A 27 -59.69 44.32 20.02
N GLY A 28 -60.07 44.37 18.74
CA GLY A 28 -61.46 44.36 18.30
C GLY A 28 -61.77 43.08 17.53
N ILE A 29 -62.81 42.34 17.94
CA ILE A 29 -63.31 41.20 17.18
C ILE A 29 -64.40 41.75 16.25
N PHE A 30 -64.13 41.84 14.95
CA PHE A 30 -65.10 42.25 13.93
C PHE A 30 -65.60 41.02 13.17
N ASN A 31 -66.92 40.83 13.13
CA ASN A 31 -67.57 39.71 12.45
C ASN A 31 -68.24 40.23 11.17
N PRO A 32 -67.59 40.15 10.00
CA PRO A 32 -68.16 40.68 8.76
C PRO A 32 -69.33 39.80 8.29
N THR A 33 -70.50 40.42 8.07
CA THR A 33 -71.58 39.80 7.29
C THR A 33 -71.45 40.29 5.84
N LEU A 34 -71.43 39.36 4.88
CA LEU A 34 -71.47 39.71 3.46
C LEU A 34 -72.92 39.85 3.00
N SER A 35 -73.26 41.01 2.42
CA SER A 35 -74.49 41.16 1.65
C SER A 35 -74.32 40.57 0.25
N GLU A 36 -75.38 39.93 -0.26
CA GLU A 36 -75.35 39.19 -1.52
C GLU A 36 -75.14 40.11 -2.73
N ALA A 37 -74.14 39.78 -3.54
CA ALA A 37 -73.88 40.46 -4.81
C ALA A 37 -74.69 39.80 -5.94
N ARG A 38 -75.71 40.49 -6.45
CA ARG A 38 -76.37 40.09 -7.70
C ARG A 38 -75.58 40.63 -8.89
N LYS A 39 -74.79 39.77 -9.53
CA LYS A 39 -74.09 40.12 -10.76
C LYS A 39 -75.08 40.20 -11.92
N VAL A 40 -75.13 41.34 -12.60
CA VAL A 40 -75.90 41.51 -13.85
C VAL A 40 -75.26 40.64 -14.93
N ASP A 41 -76.03 39.72 -15.50
CA ASP A 41 -75.59 38.85 -16.60
C ASP A 41 -75.63 39.63 -17.92
N VAL A 42 -74.59 40.40 -18.18
CA VAL A 42 -74.36 41.01 -19.50
C VAL A 42 -73.59 40.00 -20.33
N ARG A 43 -74.28 39.37 -21.27
CA ARG A 43 -73.65 38.47 -22.22
C ARG A 43 -73.15 39.29 -23.41
N PRO A 44 -71.84 39.34 -23.66
CA PRO A 44 -71.33 40.00 -24.85
C PRO A 44 -71.80 39.22 -26.07
N GLU A 45 -72.43 39.91 -27.02
CA GLU A 45 -72.63 39.34 -28.35
C GLU A 45 -71.31 39.43 -29.13
N PRO A 46 -70.82 38.33 -29.72
CA PRO A 46 -69.59 38.36 -30.49
C PRO A 46 -69.80 39.21 -31.75
N ILE A 47 -69.12 40.35 -31.82
CA ILE A 47 -69.00 41.13 -33.06
C ILE A 47 -67.96 40.43 -33.92
N ASP A 48 -68.41 39.61 -34.86
CA ASP A 48 -67.55 38.92 -35.83
C ASP A 48 -67.04 39.92 -36.87
N THR A 49 -65.94 40.60 -36.54
CA THR A 49 -65.23 41.46 -37.49
C THR A 49 -64.15 40.62 -38.18
N ILE A 50 -64.49 40.06 -39.34
CA ILE A 50 -63.53 39.43 -40.24
C ILE A 50 -62.58 40.51 -40.77
N LEU A 51 -61.41 40.63 -40.14
CA LEU A 51 -60.33 41.47 -40.63
C LEU A 51 -59.76 40.81 -41.90
N PRO A 52 -59.67 41.51 -43.04
CA PRO A 52 -59.06 40.94 -44.23
C PRO A 52 -57.60 40.62 -43.93
N GLU A 53 -57.21 39.37 -44.18
CA GLU A 53 -55.86 38.87 -43.94
C GLU A 53 -54.89 39.63 -44.87
N ARG A 54 -54.09 40.54 -44.31
CA ARG A 54 -53.07 41.25 -45.08
C ARG A 54 -51.85 40.34 -45.19
N PRO A 55 -51.46 39.89 -46.38
CA PRO A 55 -50.26 39.08 -46.53
C PRO A 55 -49.05 39.96 -46.20
N VAL A 56 -48.41 39.72 -45.06
CA VAL A 56 -47.18 40.43 -44.70
C VAL A 56 -46.00 39.67 -45.28
N SER A 57 -45.35 40.21 -46.30
CA SER A 57 -44.10 39.65 -46.83
C SER A 57 -42.91 40.27 -46.10
N TYR A 58 -42.08 39.44 -45.50
CA TYR A 58 -40.79 39.86 -44.95
C TYR A 58 -39.68 39.15 -45.73
N GLU A 59 -38.76 39.93 -46.30
CA GLU A 59 -37.54 39.39 -46.90
C GLU A 59 -36.47 39.28 -45.81
N LEU A 60 -36.18 38.05 -45.39
CA LEU A 60 -35.04 37.78 -44.53
C LEU A 60 -33.79 37.79 -45.39
N LEU A 61 -32.84 38.69 -45.13
CA LEU A 61 -31.52 38.59 -45.74
C LEU A 61 -30.78 37.39 -45.11
N PRO A 62 -30.44 36.34 -45.87
CA PRO A 62 -29.68 35.23 -45.34
C PRO A 62 -28.21 35.66 -45.21
N VAL A 63 -27.82 36.13 -44.02
CA VAL A 63 -26.42 36.40 -43.71
C VAL A 63 -25.78 35.09 -43.29
N ARG A 64 -24.85 34.58 -44.10
CA ARG A 64 -24.04 33.42 -43.75
C ARG A 64 -22.90 33.87 -42.83
N PHE A 65 -22.97 33.45 -41.57
CA PHE A 65 -21.88 33.62 -40.62
C PHE A 65 -20.96 32.40 -40.70
N ASP A 66 -19.77 32.56 -41.28
CA ASP A 66 -18.73 31.52 -41.26
C ASP A 66 -17.81 31.79 -40.05
N PRO A 67 -17.95 31.07 -38.93
CA PRO A 67 -17.10 31.28 -37.77
C PRO A 67 -15.65 30.91 -38.11
N PRO A 68 -14.65 31.70 -37.66
CA PRO A 68 -13.26 31.34 -37.85
C PRO A 68 -12.94 30.06 -37.08
N ALA A 69 -12.22 29.14 -37.72
CA ALA A 69 -11.78 27.90 -37.09
C ALA A 69 -10.83 28.22 -35.92
N ARG A 70 -11.34 28.05 -34.69
CA ARG A 70 -10.56 28.25 -33.48
C ARG A 70 -9.86 26.95 -33.14
N VAL A 71 -8.56 26.89 -33.41
CA VAL A 71 -7.73 25.72 -33.09
C VAL A 71 -7.28 25.86 -31.64
N ASP A 72 -7.86 25.08 -30.74
CA ASP A 72 -7.39 25.00 -29.36
C ASP A 72 -6.05 24.26 -29.34
N SER A 73 -5.01 24.95 -28.87
CA SER A 73 -3.69 24.35 -28.68
C SER A 73 -3.71 23.41 -27.49
N ILE A 74 -3.51 22.12 -27.74
CA ILE A 74 -3.39 21.12 -26.68
C ILE A 74 -2.10 21.41 -25.91
N ALA A 75 -2.20 21.63 -24.60
CA ALA A 75 -1.02 21.81 -23.76
C ALA A 75 -0.13 20.55 -23.84
N PRO A 76 1.19 20.69 -24.02
CA PRO A 76 2.08 19.54 -24.14
C PRO A 76 2.01 18.71 -22.86
N ALA A 77 1.73 17.42 -23.01
CA ALA A 77 1.77 16.48 -21.91
C ALA A 77 3.21 16.43 -21.36
N ARG A 78 3.41 16.94 -20.14
CA ARG A 78 4.64 16.69 -19.40
C ARG A 78 4.70 15.19 -19.13
N LEU A 79 5.54 14.48 -19.87
CA LEU A 79 6.03 13.17 -19.48
C LEU A 79 6.71 13.36 -18.12
N ASN A 80 5.98 13.09 -17.04
CA ASN A 80 6.59 12.81 -15.76
C ASN A 80 7.38 11.53 -15.96
N ILE A 81 8.64 11.68 -16.37
CA ILE A 81 9.63 10.61 -16.33
C ILE A 81 9.64 10.20 -14.86
N GLN A 82 8.97 9.08 -14.62
CA GLN A 82 8.65 8.56 -13.30
C GLN A 82 9.85 8.70 -12.36
N SER A 83 9.57 9.35 -11.23
CA SER A 83 10.11 9.15 -9.89
C SER A 83 11.58 8.74 -9.80
N ALA A 84 12.37 9.57 -9.11
CA ALA A 84 13.68 9.19 -8.59
C ALA A 84 13.61 7.74 -8.09
N LEU A 85 14.35 6.84 -8.75
CA LEU A 85 14.29 5.40 -8.46
C LEU A 85 14.38 5.20 -6.94
N PRO A 86 13.51 4.38 -6.34
CA PRO A 86 13.52 4.15 -4.91
C PRO A 86 14.92 3.69 -4.49
N LYS A 87 15.44 4.24 -3.38
CA LYS A 87 16.75 3.86 -2.85
C LYS A 87 16.76 2.37 -2.60
N LEU A 88 17.57 1.65 -3.38
CA LEU A 88 17.79 0.23 -3.18
C LEU A 88 18.87 0.07 -2.11
N TYR A 89 18.49 -0.52 -0.98
CA TYR A 89 19.41 -0.81 0.11
C TYR A 89 20.32 -1.97 -0.30
N HIS A 90 21.60 -1.85 0.06
CA HIS A 90 22.66 -2.80 -0.30
C HIS A 90 22.53 -4.16 0.39
N GLY A 91 21.55 -4.37 1.26
CA GLY A 91 21.46 -5.58 2.04
C GLY A 91 20.60 -5.43 3.28
N PHE A 92 20.42 -6.53 3.99
CA PHE A 92 19.75 -6.56 5.28
C PHE A 92 20.48 -7.51 6.24
N VAL A 93 20.36 -7.20 7.53
CA VAL A 93 20.81 -8.08 8.59
C VAL A 93 19.59 -8.38 9.45
N LYS A 94 19.35 -9.66 9.70
CA LYS A 94 18.26 -10.15 10.53
C LYS A 94 18.84 -11.04 11.60
N ALA A 95 18.53 -10.73 12.85
CA ALA A 95 18.88 -11.57 13.99
C ALA A 95 17.61 -11.81 14.81
N GLY A 96 17.51 -12.98 15.41
CA GLY A 96 16.38 -13.35 16.24
C GLY A 96 16.75 -14.45 17.22
N PHE A 97 15.93 -14.60 18.25
CA PHE A 97 16.07 -15.63 19.26
C PHE A 97 14.68 -16.19 19.56
N GLY A 98 14.52 -17.51 19.38
CA GLY A 98 13.26 -18.22 19.60
C GLY A 98 13.22 -19.01 20.91
N LEU A 99 12.12 -19.73 21.12
CA LEU A 99 11.98 -20.70 22.21
C LEU A 99 13.03 -21.81 22.08
N TYR A 100 13.34 -22.48 23.20
CA TYR A 100 14.32 -23.59 23.24
C TYR A 100 15.72 -23.18 22.76
N THR A 101 16.14 -21.95 23.10
CA THR A 101 17.46 -21.40 22.73
C THR A 101 17.75 -21.54 21.23
N THR A 102 16.86 -20.96 20.41
CA THR A 102 16.94 -21.04 18.96
C THR A 102 17.43 -19.72 18.36
N PRO A 103 18.75 -19.47 18.23
CA PRO A 103 19.25 -18.28 17.57
C PRO A 103 19.10 -18.39 16.04
N ILE A 104 18.70 -17.28 15.42
CA ILE A 104 18.72 -17.08 13.97
C ILE A 104 19.55 -15.84 13.64
N GLY A 105 20.45 -15.96 12.68
CA GLY A 105 21.23 -14.87 12.10
C GLY A 105 21.22 -14.99 10.58
N GLU A 106 20.88 -13.92 9.88
CA GLU A 106 20.83 -13.87 8.43
C GLU A 106 21.42 -12.53 7.98
N LEU A 107 22.43 -12.61 7.11
CA LEU A 107 23.16 -11.51 6.55
C LEU A 107 23.05 -11.62 5.03
N TYR A 108 22.38 -10.65 4.42
CA TYR A 108 22.27 -10.54 2.98
C TYR A 108 22.93 -9.23 2.55
N TYR A 109 23.84 -9.32 1.58
CA TYR A 109 24.48 -8.16 0.99
C TYR A 109 24.53 -8.32 -0.53
N ASP A 110 24.16 -7.28 -1.24
CA ASP A 110 24.02 -7.24 -2.69
C ASP A 110 24.53 -5.91 -3.24
N GLN A 111 25.26 -6.00 -4.34
CA GLN A 111 25.64 -4.83 -5.11
C GLN A 111 24.39 -4.23 -5.75
N THR A 112 23.97 -3.07 -5.24
CA THR A 112 22.95 -2.22 -5.88
C THR A 112 23.20 -2.06 -7.38
N ARG A 113 22.13 -1.83 -8.13
CA ARG A 113 22.07 -1.70 -9.60
C ARG A 113 23.36 -1.14 -10.22
N SER A 114 24.12 -2.01 -10.86
CA SER A 114 25.27 -1.69 -11.70
C SER A 114 24.98 -2.14 -13.13
N ARG A 115 25.50 -1.40 -14.12
CA ARG A 115 25.31 -1.71 -15.55
C ARG A 115 26.27 -2.77 -16.07
N LYS A 116 27.36 -3.04 -15.35
CA LYS A 116 28.48 -3.88 -15.82
C LYS A 116 28.54 -5.24 -15.13
N ASN A 117 28.15 -5.28 -13.86
CA ASN A 117 28.22 -6.47 -13.03
C ASN A 117 27.20 -6.39 -11.90
N GLY A 118 26.97 -7.51 -11.22
CA GLY A 118 26.21 -7.59 -9.99
C GLY A 118 26.73 -8.76 -9.18
N TYR A 119 26.98 -8.56 -7.89
CA TYR A 119 27.41 -9.64 -7.00
C TYR A 119 26.69 -9.52 -5.67
N GLY A 120 26.51 -10.66 -5.01
CA GLY A 120 25.90 -10.70 -3.69
C GLY A 120 26.35 -11.91 -2.90
N ILE A 121 26.22 -11.77 -1.59
CA ILE A 121 26.51 -12.81 -0.61
C ILE A 121 25.31 -12.93 0.34
N HIS A 122 24.96 -14.16 0.68
CA HIS A 122 23.90 -14.48 1.62
C HIS A 122 24.41 -15.52 2.60
N LEU A 123 24.52 -15.13 3.85
CA LEU A 123 24.91 -16.01 4.94
C LEU A 123 23.73 -16.16 5.88
N LYS A 124 23.36 -17.39 6.21
CA LYS A 124 22.31 -17.68 7.17
C LYS A 124 22.77 -18.76 8.13
N HIS A 125 22.51 -18.50 9.39
CA HIS A 125 22.81 -19.35 10.52
C HIS A 125 21.51 -19.54 11.31
N PHE A 126 21.08 -20.77 11.47
CA PHE A 126 19.89 -21.12 12.23
C PHE A 126 20.22 -22.35 13.07
N SER A 127 20.15 -22.23 14.39
CA SER A 127 20.37 -23.37 15.27
C SER A 127 19.31 -23.41 16.36
N SER A 128 19.06 -24.61 16.87
CA SER A 128 18.21 -24.84 18.03
C SER A 128 18.88 -25.89 18.89
N ASN A 129 19.00 -25.60 20.18
CA ASN A 129 19.64 -26.48 21.14
C ASN A 129 18.67 -27.45 21.82
N GLY A 130 17.45 -27.60 21.27
CA GLY A 130 16.41 -28.44 21.85
C GLY A 130 16.01 -28.00 23.27
N GLY A 131 15.10 -28.74 23.90
CA GLY A 131 14.68 -28.46 25.27
C GLY A 131 13.34 -29.09 25.62
N ILE A 132 13.06 -30.25 25.03
CA ILE A 132 11.92 -31.08 25.43
C ILE A 132 12.49 -32.13 26.36
N ASP A 133 12.05 -32.09 27.61
CA ASP A 133 12.39 -33.11 28.61
C ASP A 133 11.69 -34.44 28.23
N ASP A 134 12.36 -35.56 28.48
CA ASP A 134 11.88 -36.94 28.24
C ASP A 134 11.80 -37.42 26.77
N VAL A 135 12.49 -36.73 25.85
CA VAL A 135 12.77 -37.22 24.50
C VAL A 135 14.24 -37.01 24.17
N GLY A 136 14.85 -37.93 23.41
CA GLY A 136 16.26 -37.85 23.00
C GLY A 136 16.65 -36.50 22.36
N PRO A 137 17.97 -36.18 22.29
CA PRO A 137 18.46 -34.84 21.94
C PRO A 137 17.92 -34.35 20.59
N SER A 138 17.22 -33.21 20.61
CA SER A 138 16.54 -32.59 19.45
C SER A 138 17.34 -31.44 18.82
N ASP A 139 18.65 -31.40 19.03
CA ASP A 139 19.50 -30.34 18.50
C ASP A 139 19.53 -30.37 16.98
N TYR A 140 19.39 -29.19 16.36
CA TYR A 140 19.64 -29.02 14.93
C TYR A 140 20.41 -27.73 14.64
N SER A 141 21.18 -27.74 13.56
CA SER A 141 21.87 -26.56 13.06
C SER A 141 21.88 -26.56 11.53
N PHE A 142 21.48 -25.44 10.97
CA PHE A 142 21.47 -25.15 9.54
C PHE A 142 22.35 -23.93 9.31
N ASN A 143 23.37 -24.11 8.49
CA ASN A 143 24.25 -23.03 8.03
C ASN A 143 24.19 -23.03 6.52
N SER A 144 23.84 -21.91 5.92
CA SER A 144 23.85 -21.75 4.48
C SER A 144 24.71 -20.54 4.13
N ALA A 145 25.59 -20.73 3.15
CA ALA A 145 26.40 -19.68 2.57
C ALA A 145 26.24 -19.72 1.06
N GLU A 146 25.65 -18.67 0.51
CA GLU A 146 25.45 -18.50 -0.93
C GLU A 146 26.19 -17.24 -1.40
N GLY A 147 26.81 -17.34 -2.56
CA GLY A 147 27.41 -16.21 -3.25
C GLY A 147 27.09 -16.27 -4.73
N PHE A 148 26.77 -15.13 -5.32
CA PHE A 148 26.57 -15.04 -6.76
C PHE A 148 27.35 -13.89 -7.37
N TYR A 149 27.72 -14.07 -8.63
CA TYR A 149 28.38 -13.07 -9.46
C TYR A 149 27.78 -13.08 -10.85
N LYS A 150 27.47 -11.90 -11.38
CA LYS A 150 26.91 -11.68 -12.71
C LYS A 150 27.76 -10.62 -13.42
N ALA A 151 28.14 -10.91 -14.64
CA ALA A 151 28.79 -9.98 -15.55
C ALA A 151 27.88 -9.74 -16.75
N PHE A 152 27.59 -8.46 -17.02
CA PHE A 152 26.82 -8.02 -18.18
C PHE A 152 27.80 -7.52 -19.25
N LEU A 153 27.94 -8.28 -20.33
CA LEU A 153 28.59 -7.88 -21.56
C LEU A 153 27.53 -7.30 -22.51
N ASP A 154 27.95 -6.74 -23.64
CA ASP A 154 27.04 -6.05 -24.57
C ASP A 154 25.91 -6.96 -25.09
N ASP A 155 26.25 -8.18 -25.49
CA ASP A 155 25.30 -9.17 -26.03
C ASP A 155 25.16 -10.44 -25.18
N HIS A 156 25.89 -10.54 -24.06
CA HIS A 156 25.96 -11.76 -23.25
C HIS A 156 25.93 -11.45 -21.74
N GLU A 157 25.23 -12.29 -20.99
CA GLU A 157 25.23 -12.29 -19.53
C GLU A 157 25.84 -13.60 -19.06
N VAL A 158 26.90 -13.49 -18.26
CA VAL A 158 27.54 -14.64 -17.61
C VAL A 158 27.26 -14.53 -16.12
N SER A 159 26.76 -15.59 -15.53
CA SER A 159 26.44 -15.66 -14.10
C SER A 159 27.01 -16.93 -13.50
N GLY A 160 27.53 -16.82 -12.29
CA GLY A 160 27.99 -17.93 -11.47
C GLY A 160 27.39 -17.82 -10.08
N THR A 161 26.92 -18.92 -9.53
CA THR A 161 26.40 -19.04 -8.18
C THR A 161 27.09 -20.20 -7.49
N ALA A 162 27.53 -19.99 -6.26
CA ALA A 162 28.05 -21.04 -5.40
C ALA A 162 27.22 -21.07 -4.12
N LEU A 163 26.80 -22.27 -3.70
CA LEU A 163 26.06 -22.50 -2.48
C LEU A 163 26.76 -23.56 -1.64
N TYR A 164 26.75 -23.36 -0.34
CA TYR A 164 27.29 -24.27 0.65
C TYR A 164 26.29 -24.37 1.81
N ASP A 165 25.68 -25.54 1.95
CA ASP A 165 24.71 -25.82 2.99
C ASP A 165 25.25 -26.91 3.92
N ARG A 166 25.29 -26.60 5.21
CA ARG A 166 25.61 -27.56 6.26
C ARG A 166 24.42 -27.72 7.20
N ARG A 167 23.89 -28.93 7.24
CA ARG A 167 22.74 -29.31 8.07
C ARG A 167 23.12 -30.41 9.04
N ARG A 168 23.09 -30.11 10.33
CA ARG A 168 23.19 -31.06 11.44
C ARG A 168 21.77 -31.33 11.94
N ILE A 169 21.34 -32.59 11.89
CA ILE A 169 20.08 -33.05 12.48
C ILE A 169 20.39 -34.17 13.47
N SER A 170 19.68 -34.18 14.58
CA SER A 170 19.68 -35.27 15.56
C SER A 170 18.34 -36.02 15.47
N TYR A 171 18.35 -37.35 15.51
CA TYR A 171 17.12 -38.16 15.45
C TYR A 171 16.41 -38.19 16.81
N TYR A 172 15.13 -37.82 16.83
CA TYR A 172 14.26 -37.85 18.02
C TYR A 172 13.35 -39.09 18.02
N GLY A 173 12.80 -39.47 19.20
CA GLY A 173 11.72 -40.46 19.31
C GLY A 173 12.04 -41.79 20.00
N TYR A 174 13.09 -41.84 20.83
CA TYR A 174 13.40 -43.02 21.66
C TYR A 174 13.04 -42.74 23.11
N PRO A 175 12.28 -43.63 23.80
CA PRO A 175 12.00 -43.50 25.21
C PRO A 175 13.30 -43.61 26.02
N SER A 176 13.54 -42.63 26.89
CA SER A 176 14.74 -42.45 27.74
C SER A 176 15.03 -43.61 28.72
N ASN A 177 14.17 -44.63 28.74
CA ASN A 177 14.05 -45.62 29.80
C ASN A 177 13.97 -47.07 29.30
N ASP A 178 14.22 -47.34 28.01
CA ASP A 178 14.27 -48.72 27.51
C ASP A 178 15.47 -48.97 26.60
N SER A 179 16.67 -48.97 27.20
CA SER A 179 17.72 -49.83 26.70
C SER A 179 18.66 -50.23 27.83
N ILE A 180 18.77 -51.53 28.08
CA ILE A 180 19.87 -52.16 28.81
C ILE A 180 21.25 -51.76 28.23
N GLN A 181 21.25 -51.19 27.01
CA GLN A 181 22.38 -50.59 26.32
C GLN A 181 22.91 -49.30 26.99
N ASP A 182 22.06 -48.41 27.50
CA ASP A 182 22.52 -47.13 28.12
C ASP A 182 23.35 -47.34 29.39
N VAL A 183 23.14 -48.45 30.12
CA VAL A 183 23.95 -48.82 31.29
C VAL A 183 25.29 -49.45 30.88
N LEU A 184 25.36 -50.08 29.70
CA LEU A 184 26.59 -50.67 29.15
C LEU A 184 27.43 -49.65 28.37
N ASP A 185 26.81 -48.65 27.77
CA ASP A 185 27.45 -47.61 26.95
C ASP A 185 27.84 -46.34 27.74
N ALA A 186 27.37 -46.18 28.98
CA ALA A 186 27.74 -45.08 29.88
C ALA A 186 29.24 -45.02 30.25
N THR A 187 30.05 -46.00 29.81
CA THR A 187 31.49 -46.03 30.09
C THR A 187 32.36 -45.63 28.88
N ASP A 188 31.91 -45.69 27.62
CA ASP A 188 32.83 -45.38 26.50
C ASP A 188 32.22 -45.16 25.10
N SER A 189 30.93 -44.82 24.97
CA SER A 189 30.33 -44.55 23.65
C SER A 189 30.29 -43.04 23.35
N PRO A 190 31.09 -42.52 22.40
CA PRO A 190 31.12 -41.09 22.11
C PRO A 190 29.75 -40.63 21.61
N ASP A 191 29.30 -39.45 22.07
CA ASP A 191 28.04 -38.76 21.76
C ASP A 191 27.73 -38.51 20.25
N ASP A 192 28.47 -39.15 19.34
CA ASP A 192 28.52 -38.89 17.90
C ASP A 192 27.74 -39.89 17.04
N PHE A 193 27.28 -41.04 17.57
CA PHE A 193 26.66 -42.07 16.72
C PHE A 193 25.27 -41.70 16.15
N ARG A 194 24.60 -40.67 16.70
CA ARG A 194 23.23 -40.26 16.33
C ARG A 194 23.13 -38.85 15.74
N LYS A 195 24.25 -38.24 15.37
CA LYS A 195 24.31 -36.91 14.74
C LYS A 195 24.63 -37.06 13.25
N GLN A 196 23.68 -36.75 12.38
CA GLN A 196 23.94 -36.75 10.94
C GLN A 196 24.28 -35.33 10.47
N ILE A 197 25.46 -35.17 9.87
CA ILE A 197 25.90 -33.93 9.24
C ILE A 197 25.80 -34.11 7.73
N TYR A 198 24.91 -33.36 7.10
CA TYR A 198 24.83 -33.23 5.66
C TYR A 198 25.57 -31.97 5.25
N ASN A 199 26.50 -32.12 4.30
CA ASN A 199 27.13 -31.00 3.62
C ASN A 199 26.73 -31.10 2.16
N ASP A 200 26.05 -30.07 1.68
CA ASP A 200 25.68 -29.91 0.27
C ASP A 200 26.48 -28.74 -0.30
N ILE A 201 27.07 -28.95 -1.46
CA ILE A 201 27.87 -27.96 -2.16
C ILE A 201 27.34 -27.91 -3.58
N GLY A 202 26.74 -26.78 -3.93
CA GLY A 202 26.22 -26.54 -5.26
C GLY A 202 27.05 -25.47 -5.96
N PHE A 203 27.27 -25.67 -7.24
CA PHE A 203 27.83 -24.66 -8.12
C PHE A 203 26.96 -24.61 -9.36
N ALA A 204 26.56 -23.41 -9.75
CA ALA A 204 25.80 -23.17 -10.96
C ALA A 204 26.49 -22.10 -11.81
N ALA A 205 26.59 -22.34 -13.11
CA ALA A 205 27.11 -21.38 -14.06
C ALA A 205 26.13 -21.25 -15.21
N ARG A 206 25.71 -20.02 -15.53
CA ARG A 206 24.74 -19.76 -16.59
C ARG A 206 25.23 -18.65 -17.51
N VAL A 207 25.15 -18.92 -18.80
CA VAL A 207 25.41 -17.96 -19.89
C VAL A 207 24.11 -17.73 -20.65
N ARG A 208 23.73 -16.46 -20.81
CA ARG A 208 22.53 -16.02 -21.52
C ARG A 208 22.92 -15.01 -22.60
N THR A 209 22.32 -15.12 -23.79
CA THR A 209 22.48 -14.09 -24.83
C THR A 209 21.39 -13.02 -24.67
N LEU A 210 21.79 -11.76 -24.61
CA LEU A 210 20.93 -10.58 -24.44
C LEU A 210 20.78 -9.86 -25.78
N HIS A 211 19.78 -10.22 -26.58
CA HIS A 211 19.43 -9.44 -27.77
C HIS A 211 18.38 -8.39 -27.41
N LEU A 212 18.66 -7.12 -27.72
CA LEU A 212 17.70 -6.01 -27.56
C LEU A 212 16.58 -6.03 -28.62
N ASP A 213 16.83 -6.74 -29.73
CA ASP A 213 15.96 -6.81 -30.90
C ASP A 213 15.09 -8.08 -30.89
N SER A 214 13.79 -7.95 -31.18
CA SER A 214 12.78 -9.01 -31.04
C SER A 214 12.86 -10.11 -32.12
N GLY A 215 13.77 -9.98 -33.09
CA GLY A 215 13.94 -10.91 -34.21
C GLY A 215 14.96 -12.03 -34.03
N ARG A 216 15.68 -12.11 -32.90
CA ARG A 216 16.77 -13.10 -32.70
C ARG A 216 16.47 -14.09 -31.58
N LEU A 217 16.84 -15.35 -31.80
CA LEU A 217 16.68 -16.44 -30.82
C LEU A 217 17.66 -16.25 -29.65
N GLY A 218 17.14 -16.21 -28.43
CA GLY A 218 17.93 -16.16 -27.20
C GLY A 218 18.30 -17.57 -26.74
N TYR A 219 19.60 -17.84 -26.58
CA TYR A 219 20.10 -19.10 -26.03
C TYR A 219 20.50 -18.90 -24.57
N THR A 220 20.09 -19.84 -23.72
CA THR A 220 20.53 -19.94 -22.32
C THR A 220 21.15 -21.32 -22.14
N ALA A 221 22.42 -21.35 -21.76
CA ALA A 221 23.11 -22.56 -21.36
C ALA A 221 23.46 -22.43 -19.88
N GLY A 222 23.14 -23.45 -19.08
CA GLY A 222 23.48 -23.46 -17.67
C GLY A 222 23.85 -24.86 -17.19
N MET A 223 24.75 -24.91 -16.22
CA MET A 223 25.13 -26.09 -15.44
C MET A 223 24.77 -25.82 -13.99
#